data_AF-A0A429DNE6-F1
#
_entry.id   AF-A0A429DNE6-F1
#
_cell.length_a   1.000
_cell.length_b   1.000
_cell.length_c   1.000
_cell.angle_alpha   90.00
_cell.angle_beta   90.00
_cell.angle_gamma   90.00
#
_symmetry.space_group_name_H-M   'P 1'
#
loop_
_entity.id
_entity.type
_entity.pdbx_description
1 polymer ?
#
loop_
_entity_poly.entity_id
_entity_poly.type
_entity_poly.pdbx_seq_one_letter_code
_entity_poly.pdbx_strand_id
1 'polypeptide(L)'
;MAGYANRVITTHFPELAEDGEDIFVVFRNPKTQTMSKLEADAVALGPDGAPDRAQATAAVNALMARLIIGGRLYDARVDGIDEAGNPLDQPLLTFPLTPESAAGLPLEVISAITDNVKSAQNPQ
;
A
#
# COMPACT_ATOMS: atom_id res chain seq x y z
N MET A 1 19.88 -22.04 10.43
CA MET A 1 18.66 -22.63 9.82
C MET A 1 18.32 -21.80 8.59
N ALA A 2 18.65 -22.26 7.39
CA ALA A 2 18.32 -21.57 6.14
C ALA A 2 17.02 -22.19 5.58
N GLY A 3 15.88 -21.78 6.11
CA GLY A 3 14.58 -22.38 5.78
C GLY A 3 13.51 -21.30 5.68
N TYR A 4 13.15 -20.98 4.44
CA TYR A 4 12.22 -19.93 4.00
C TYR A 4 12.57 -18.51 4.46
N ALA A 5 13.07 -17.70 3.52
CA ALA A 5 13.24 -16.26 3.66
C ALA A 5 12.00 -15.62 4.31
N ASN A 6 12.23 -14.61 5.18
CA ASN A 6 11.20 -13.86 5.91
C ASN A 6 9.92 -13.70 5.06
N ARG A 7 8.86 -14.43 5.41
CA ARG A 7 7.59 -14.48 4.64
C ARG A 7 6.89 -13.12 4.56
N VAL A 8 7.28 -12.20 5.43
CA VAL A 8 6.76 -10.85 5.57
C VAL A 8 7.92 -9.86 5.66
N ILE A 9 7.67 -8.64 5.21
CA ILE A 9 8.55 -7.49 5.36
C ILE A 9 7.81 -6.48 6.23
N THR A 10 8.52 -5.90 7.19
CA THR A 10 8.03 -4.74 7.95
C THR A 10 8.84 -3.54 7.52
N THR A 11 8.16 -2.49 7.08
CA THR A 11 8.77 -1.22 6.69
C THR A 11 8.21 -0.13 7.58
N HIS A 12 9.11 0.64 8.20
CA HIS A 12 8.77 1.79 9.03
C HIS A 12 8.85 3.07 8.19
N PHE A 13 7.98 4.02 8.50
CA PHE A 13 7.83 5.31 7.82
C PHE A 13 7.92 6.42 8.88
N PRO A 14 9.10 6.66 9.47
CA PRO A 14 9.28 7.68 10.51
C PRO A 14 8.91 9.10 10.03
N GLU A 15 9.00 9.36 8.73
CA GLU A 15 8.59 10.62 8.10
C GLU A 15 7.07 10.85 8.11
N LEU A 16 6.28 9.79 8.30
CA LEU A 16 4.82 9.87 8.43
C LEU A 16 4.38 9.88 9.90
N ALA A 17 5.31 9.72 10.85
CA ALA A 17 5.00 9.65 12.27
C ALA A 17 4.93 11.03 12.91
N GLU A 18 3.95 11.22 13.79
CA GLU A 18 3.94 12.32 14.74
C GLU A 18 4.79 11.97 15.98
N ASP A 19 5.12 12.99 16.79
CA ASP A 19 6.02 12.83 17.94
C ASP A 19 5.60 11.67 18.87
N GLY A 20 6.45 10.65 18.96
CA GLY A 20 6.24 9.49 19.83
C GLY A 20 5.45 8.34 19.20
N GLU A 21 5.11 8.41 17.91
CA GLU A 21 4.42 7.35 17.18
C GLU A 21 5.36 6.52 16.30
N ASP A 22 4.95 5.28 16.01
CA ASP A 22 5.63 4.40 15.05
C ASP A 22 4.65 4.02 13.93
N ILE A 23 4.88 4.57 12.74
CA ILE A 23 4.10 4.28 11.53
C ILE A 23 4.83 3.20 10.75
N PHE A 24 4.15 2.07 10.54
CA PHE A 24 4.75 0.94 9.85
C PHE A 24 3.70 0.15 9.07
N VAL A 25 4.18 -0.54 8.05
CA VAL A 25 3.38 -1.50 7.28
C VAL A 25 4.03 -2.88 7.32
N VAL A 26 3.20 -3.90 7.44
CA VAL A 26 3.60 -5.30 7.32
C VAL A 26 2.95 -5.87 6.07
N PHE A 27 3.75 -6.34 5.14
CA PHE A 27 3.28 -6.90 3.88
C PHE A 27 4.00 -8.20 3.54
N ARG A 28 3.37 -9.01 2.69
CA ARG A 28 3.93 -10.28 2.23
C ARG A 28 5.20 -10.03 1.44
N ASN A 29 6.28 -10.75 1.75
CA ASN A 29 7.54 -10.62 1.03
C ASN A 29 7.36 -11.05 -0.44
N PRO A 30 7.50 -10.14 -1.41
CA PRO A 30 7.24 -10.45 -2.82
C PRO A 30 8.11 -11.60 -3.35
N LYS A 31 9.34 -11.76 -2.85
CA LYS A 31 10.27 -12.85 -3.22
C LYS A 31 9.77 -14.25 -2.83
N THR A 32 8.72 -14.33 -2.01
CA THR A 32 8.12 -15.57 -1.52
C THR A 32 6.71 -15.81 -2.07
N GLN A 33 6.18 -14.89 -2.89
CA GLN A 33 4.83 -14.97 -3.45
C GLN A 33 4.83 -15.54 -4.87
N THR A 34 3.69 -16.08 -5.29
CA THR A 34 3.45 -16.46 -6.69
C THR A 34 3.20 -15.22 -7.56
N MET A 35 3.50 -15.28 -8.85
CA MET A 35 3.27 -14.16 -9.78
C MET A 35 1.81 -13.68 -9.77
N SER A 36 0.84 -14.60 -9.69
CA SER A 36 -0.59 -14.27 -9.56
C SER A 36 -0.95 -13.42 -8.33
N LYS A 37 -0.10 -13.41 -7.30
CA LYS A 37 -0.28 -12.55 -6.12
C LYS A 37 0.42 -11.20 -6.25
N LEU A 38 1.37 -11.07 -7.17
CA LEU A 38 2.17 -9.86 -7.42
C LEU A 38 1.63 -9.01 -8.57
N GLU A 39 0.87 -9.62 -9.47
CA GLU A 39 0.25 -8.93 -10.60
C GLU A 39 -1.05 -8.23 -10.18
N ALA A 40 -1.19 -6.98 -10.62
CA ALA A 40 -2.45 -6.26 -10.59
C ALA A 40 -3.41 -6.82 -11.64
N ASP A 41 -4.72 -6.64 -11.41
CA ASP A 41 -5.74 -7.11 -12.33
C ASP A 41 -5.62 -6.38 -13.69
N ALA A 42 -5.98 -7.07 -14.78
CA ALA A 42 -5.86 -6.52 -16.12
C ALA A 42 -6.79 -5.30 -16.30
N VAL A 43 -6.25 -4.23 -16.87
CA VAL A 43 -6.95 -2.96 -17.10
C VAL A 43 -7.31 -2.84 -18.58
N ALA A 44 -8.56 -2.49 -18.87
CA ALA A 44 -8.96 -2.24 -20.25
C ALA A 44 -8.33 -0.95 -20.79
N LEU A 45 -7.97 -0.96 -22.08
CA LEU A 45 -7.53 0.24 -22.78
C LEU A 45 -8.75 1.05 -23.21
N GLY A 46 -8.69 2.36 -22.98
CA GLY A 46 -9.66 3.34 -23.46
C GLY A 46 -9.52 3.59 -24.97
N PRO A 47 -10.43 4.41 -25.54
CA PRO A 47 -10.46 4.72 -26.97
C PRO A 47 -9.20 5.40 -27.51
N ASP A 48 -8.41 6.04 -26.62
CA ASP A 48 -7.13 6.69 -26.90
C ASP A 48 -5.93 5.73 -26.77
N GLY A 49 -6.18 4.45 -26.48
CA GLY A 49 -5.14 3.45 -26.23
C GLY A 49 -4.46 3.58 -24.87
N ALA A 50 -4.89 4.50 -24.01
CA ALA A 50 -4.40 4.62 -22.63
C ALA A 50 -5.21 3.71 -21.69
N PRO A 51 -4.62 3.16 -20.62
CA PRO A 51 -5.39 2.41 -19.63
C PRO A 51 -6.41 3.32 -18.95
N ASP A 52 -7.63 2.81 -18.75
CA ASP A 52 -8.63 3.50 -17.94
C ASP A 52 -8.07 3.77 -16.55
N ARG A 53 -7.96 5.06 -16.18
CA ARG A 53 -7.32 5.47 -14.92
C ARG A 53 -8.07 4.97 -13.69
N ALA A 54 -9.40 4.93 -13.73
CA ALA A 54 -10.18 4.47 -12.59
C ALA A 54 -9.99 2.97 -12.38
N GLN A 55 -9.98 2.19 -13.47
CA GLN A 55 -9.66 0.76 -13.41
C GLN A 55 -8.22 0.50 -12.97
N ALA A 56 -7.25 1.29 -13.45
CA ALA A 56 -5.86 1.17 -13.04
C ALA A 56 -5.68 1.43 -11.54
N THR A 57 -6.29 2.49 -11.02
CA THR A 57 -6.28 2.78 -9.57
C THR A 57 -6.94 1.66 -8.77
N ALA A 58 -8.08 1.15 -9.21
CA ALA A 58 -8.76 0.04 -8.54
C ALA A 58 -7.90 -1.24 -8.52
N ALA A 59 -7.20 -1.55 -9.62
CA ALA A 59 -6.31 -2.70 -9.72
C ALA A 59 -5.10 -2.58 -8.77
N VAL A 60 -4.51 -1.38 -8.63
CA VAL A 60 -3.44 -1.12 -7.65
C VAL A 60 -3.96 -1.25 -6.23
N ASN A 61 -5.12 -0.68 -5.91
CA ASN A 61 -5.71 -0.78 -4.58
C ASN A 61 -6.03 -2.23 -4.19
N ALA A 62 -6.53 -3.03 -5.14
CA ALA A 62 -6.75 -4.47 -4.95
C ALA A 62 -5.45 -5.24 -4.71
N LEU A 63 -4.37 -4.88 -5.39
CA LEU A 63 -3.04 -5.44 -5.15
C LEU A 63 -2.52 -5.08 -3.75
N MET A 64 -2.64 -3.81 -3.34
CA MET A 64 -2.20 -3.36 -2.01
C MET A 64 -2.98 -4.08 -0.89
N ALA A 65 -4.31 -4.15 -1.00
CA ALA A 65 -5.16 -4.87 -0.07
C ALA A 65 -4.80 -6.37 0.06
N ARG A 66 -4.31 -6.96 -1.03
CA ARG A 66 -3.88 -8.37 -1.08
C ARG A 66 -2.51 -8.60 -0.44
N LEU A 67 -1.59 -7.65 -0.59
CA LEU A 67 -0.20 -7.77 -0.15
C LEU A 67 0.00 -7.33 1.30
N ILE A 68 -0.68 -6.26 1.72
CA ILE A 68 -0.59 -5.73 3.08
C ILE A 68 -1.42 -6.59 4.01
N ILE A 69 -0.83 -7.00 5.13
CA ILE A 69 -1.48 -7.89 6.11
C ILE A 69 -1.65 -7.23 7.48
N GLY A 70 -1.02 -6.08 7.72
CA GLY A 70 -1.13 -5.34 8.95
C GLY A 70 -0.29 -4.06 8.94
N GLY A 71 -0.39 -3.27 9.98
CA GLY A 71 0.38 -2.04 10.15
C GLY A 71 -0.29 -1.09 11.14
N ARG A 72 0.32 0.09 11.28
CA ARG A 72 -0.28 1.27 11.88
C ARG A 72 -0.15 2.38 10.85
N LEU A 73 -1.24 2.67 10.15
CA LEU A 73 -1.30 3.67 9.08
C LEU A 73 -2.56 4.51 9.26
N TYR A 74 -2.43 5.81 9.06
CA TYR A 74 -3.56 6.73 9.02
C TYR A 74 -4.23 6.75 7.65
N ASP A 75 -5.54 7.02 7.62
CA ASP A 75 -6.29 7.20 6.39
C ASP A 75 -6.00 8.58 5.79
N ALA A 76 -5.15 8.59 4.77
CA ALA A 76 -4.71 9.80 4.09
C ALA A 76 -5.82 10.52 3.30
N ARG A 77 -7.03 9.95 3.21
CA ARG A 77 -8.21 10.63 2.64
C ARG A 77 -8.80 11.66 3.60
N VAL A 78 -8.49 11.58 4.88
CA VAL A 78 -8.88 12.58 5.85
C VAL A 78 -7.83 13.69 5.82
N ASP A 79 -8.10 14.70 5.01
CA ASP A 79 -7.28 15.89 4.89
C ASP A 79 -8.07 17.13 5.29
N GLY A 80 -7.39 18.10 5.91
CA GLY A 80 -7.98 19.39 6.24
C GLY A 80 -7.66 19.89 7.64
N ILE A 81 -8.33 20.99 7.99
CA ILE A 81 -8.23 21.67 9.27
C ILE A 81 -9.63 21.88 9.85
N ASP A 82 -9.73 21.88 11.18
CA ASP A 82 -10.95 22.24 11.90
C ASP A 82 -11.22 23.76 11.87
N GLU A 83 -12.36 24.19 12.43
CA GLU A 83 -12.72 25.62 12.51
C GLU A 83 -11.72 26.46 13.34
N ALA A 84 -10.91 25.81 14.17
CA ALA A 84 -9.87 26.44 15.00
C ALA A 84 -8.49 26.47 14.31
N GLY A 85 -8.37 25.91 13.10
CA GLY A 85 -7.14 25.87 12.31
C GLY A 85 -6.18 24.73 12.67
N ASN A 86 -6.62 23.73 13.45
CA ASN A 86 -5.82 22.54 13.74
C ASN A 86 -6.05 21.47 12.67
N PRO A 87 -5.04 20.64 12.35
CA PRO A 87 -5.24 19.47 11.49
C PRO A 87 -6.38 18.58 12.02
N LEU A 88 -7.17 18.02 11.11
CA LEU A 88 -8.17 17.02 11.47
C LEU A 88 -7.49 15.72 11.93
N ASP A 89 -8.03 15.10 12.98
CA ASP A 89 -7.57 13.78 13.44
C ASP A 89 -7.79 12.72 12.35
N GLN A 90 -6.70 12.15 11.84
CA GLN A 90 -6.79 11.07 10.87
C GLN A 90 -7.09 9.74 11.57
N PRO A 91 -8.14 9.01 11.17
CA PRO A 91 -8.42 7.71 11.74
C PRO A 91 -7.39 6.68 11.24
N LEU A 92 -7.10 5.66 12.07
CA LEU A 92 -6.29 4.52 11.65
C LEU A 92 -7.05 3.64 10.64
N LEU A 93 -6.34 3.20 9.60
CA LEU A 93 -6.83 2.17 8.69
C LEU A 93 -7.01 0.84 9.44
N THR A 94 -8.09 0.14 9.12
CA THR A 94 -8.40 -1.18 9.71
C THR A 94 -7.84 -2.29 8.84
N PHE A 95 -7.30 -3.33 9.48
CA PHE A 95 -6.73 -4.51 8.80
C PHE A 95 -7.57 -5.77 9.04
N PRO A 96 -7.62 -6.72 8.08
CA PRO A 96 -7.01 -6.66 6.75
C PRO A 96 -7.66 -5.58 5.88
N LEU A 97 -6.85 -4.93 5.04
CA LEU A 97 -7.34 -3.89 4.15
C LEU A 97 -8.32 -4.48 3.13
N THR A 98 -9.41 -3.76 2.89
CA THR A 98 -10.22 -3.93 1.68
C THR A 98 -9.62 -3.10 0.54
N PRO A 99 -9.94 -3.40 -0.74
CA PRO A 99 -9.53 -2.54 -1.85
C PRO A 99 -9.99 -1.09 -1.69
N GLU A 100 -11.15 -0.86 -1.07
CA GLU A 100 -11.65 0.48 -0.79
C GLU A 100 -10.82 1.20 0.27
N SER A 101 -10.50 0.54 1.39
CA SER A 101 -9.64 1.14 2.43
C SER A 101 -8.20 1.33 1.95
N ALA A 102 -7.72 0.50 1.02
CA ALA A 102 -6.39 0.67 0.43
C ALA A 102 -6.27 1.98 -0.38
N ALA A 103 -7.38 2.58 -0.81
CA ALA A 103 -7.38 3.91 -1.42
C ALA A 103 -6.97 5.03 -0.43
N GLY A 104 -7.03 4.76 0.88
CA GLY A 104 -6.57 5.65 1.94
C GLY A 104 -5.10 5.53 2.31
N LEU A 105 -4.34 4.69 1.61
CA LEU A 105 -2.92 4.52 1.90
C LEU A 105 -2.11 5.78 1.50
N PRO A 106 -1.16 6.23 2.34
CA PRO A 106 -0.20 7.25 1.96
C PRO A 106 0.63 6.81 0.74
N LEU A 107 0.96 7.77 -0.13
CA LEU A 107 1.70 7.51 -1.37
C LEU A 107 3.08 6.88 -1.13
N GLU A 108 3.75 7.26 -0.03
CA GLU A 108 5.05 6.71 0.36
C GLU A 108 4.96 5.20 0.59
N VAL A 109 3.89 4.74 1.25
CA VAL A 109 3.62 3.31 1.50
C VAL A 109 3.38 2.57 0.18
N ILE A 110 2.57 3.15 -0.71
CA ILE A 110 2.29 2.58 -2.03
C ILE A 110 3.60 2.42 -2.84
N SER A 111 4.44 3.44 -2.81
CA SER A 111 5.72 3.48 -3.54
C SER A 111 6.69 2.42 -3.00
N ALA A 112 6.88 2.36 -1.69
CA ALA A 112 7.75 1.38 -1.03
C ALA A 112 7.36 -0.06 -1.35
N ILE A 113 6.06 -0.39 -1.33
CA ILE A 113 5.58 -1.73 -1.66
C ILE A 113 5.76 -2.02 -3.15
N THR A 114 5.41 -1.07 -4.01
CA THR A 114 5.55 -1.22 -5.47
C THR A 114 7.00 -1.48 -5.88
N ASP A 115 7.96 -0.78 -5.27
CA ASP A 115 9.38 -0.97 -5.57
C ASP A 115 9.87 -2.35 -5.11
N ASN A 116 9.38 -2.84 -3.96
CA ASN A 116 9.65 -4.20 -3.52
C ASN A 116 9.08 -5.26 -4.49
N VAL A 117 7.88 -5.04 -5.05
CA VAL A 117 7.28 -5.93 -6.05
C VAL A 117 8.10 -5.91 -7.35
N LYS A 118 8.43 -4.72 -7.87
CA LYS A 118 9.24 -4.57 -9.09
C LYS A 118 10.62 -5.22 -8.96
N SER A 119 11.29 -5.03 -7.83
CA SER A 119 12.58 -5.66 -7.55
C SER A 119 12.50 -7.20 -7.52
N ALA A 120 11.39 -7.75 -7.06
CA ALA A 120 11.18 -9.20 -7.06
C ALA A 120 10.81 -9.76 -8.44
N GLN A 121 10.11 -8.99 -9.28
CA GLN A 121 9.77 -9.38 -10.66
C GLN A 121 10.98 -9.27 -11.61
N ASN A 122 11.87 -8.30 -11.39
CA ASN A 122 13.09 -8.09 -12.16
C ASN A 122 14.34 -8.14 -11.26
N PRO A 123 14.73 -9.33 -10.75
CA PRO A 123 15.97 -9.46 -10.00
C PRO A 123 17.16 -9.18 -10.92
N GLN A 124 17.91 -8.10 -10.65
CA GLN A 124 19.24 -7.89 -11.25
C GLN A 124 20.28 -8.83 -10.65
#